data_AF-A0A1Q3MGU2-F1
#
_entry.id   AF-A0A1Q3MGU2-F1
#
_cell.length_a   1.000
_cell.length_b   1.000
_cell.length_c   1.000
_cell.angle_alpha   90.00
_cell.angle_beta   90.00
_cell.angle_gamma   90.00
#
_symmetry.space_group_name_H-M   'P 1'
#
loop_
_entity.id
_entity.type
_entity.pdbx_description
1 polymer ?
#
loop_
_entity_poly.entity_id
_entity_poly.type
_entity_poly.pdbx_seq_one_letter_code
_entity_poly.pdbx_strand_id
1 'polypeptide(L)'
;MKFLAFFALAISFAGCGSSQPTPADIKASIPPPANPAMQAEVEKANKFLDQIEALPKESRGKFMAEHQAEMNRLPVSEPSIQARLLKLTR
;
A
#
# COMPACT_ATOMS: atom_id res chain seq x y z
N MET A 1 4.38 55.48 -49.30
CA MET A 1 3.58 54.44 -49.99
C MET A 1 4.35 53.12 -49.97
N LYS A 2 3.92 52.15 -49.15
CA LYS A 2 4.10 50.67 -49.26
C LYS A 2 4.03 50.03 -47.85
N PHE A 3 2.86 49.50 -47.49
CA PHE A 3 2.52 48.05 -47.41
C PHE A 3 3.27 47.33 -46.28
N LEU A 4 2.60 47.09 -45.13
CA LEU A 4 1.87 45.85 -44.77
C LEU A 4 2.79 44.63 -44.55
N ALA A 5 2.86 44.15 -43.31
CA ALA A 5 2.89 42.72 -42.99
C ALA A 5 2.68 42.51 -41.48
N PHE A 6 1.51 41.97 -41.13
CA PHE A 6 1.22 41.34 -39.84
C PHE A 6 2.21 40.19 -39.62
N PHE A 7 2.96 40.21 -38.51
CA PHE A 7 3.63 39.02 -38.00
C PHE A 7 3.29 38.89 -36.52
N ALA A 8 2.28 38.06 -36.24
CA ALA A 8 1.92 37.68 -34.88
C ALA A 8 3.01 36.76 -34.34
N LEU A 9 4.00 37.36 -33.66
CA LEU A 9 4.99 36.61 -32.89
C LEU A 9 4.36 36.26 -31.54
N ALA A 10 3.79 35.06 -31.45
CA ALA A 10 3.37 34.48 -30.19
C ALA A 10 4.62 34.26 -29.32
N ILE A 11 4.75 35.06 -28.26
CA ILE A 11 5.76 34.89 -27.23
C ILE A 11 5.29 33.71 -26.37
N SER A 12 5.78 32.51 -26.68
CA SER A 12 5.72 31.39 -25.73
C SER A 12 6.73 31.68 -24.63
N PHE A 13 6.21 31.95 -23.43
CA PHE A 13 6.97 32.09 -22.20
C PHE A 13 7.90 30.88 -22.01
N ALA A 14 9.20 31.13 -22.12
CA ALA A 14 10.23 30.23 -21.60
C ALA A 14 10.18 30.26 -20.08
N GLY A 15 9.28 29.47 -19.51
CA GLY A 15 9.28 29.10 -18.09
C GLY A 15 10.29 27.99 -17.86
N CYS A 16 11.44 28.38 -17.34
CA CYS A 16 12.45 27.54 -16.69
C CYS A 16 11.80 26.47 -15.77
N GLY A 17 12.18 25.19 -15.92
CA GLY A 17 11.76 24.14 -14.98
C GLY A 17 11.80 22.73 -15.55
N SER A 18 12.99 22.14 -15.55
CA SER A 18 13.34 20.72 -15.36
C SER A 18 12.30 19.62 -15.67
N SER A 19 12.76 18.71 -16.55
CA SER A 19 12.34 17.31 -16.65
C SER A 19 10.97 17.03 -17.25
N GLN A 20 10.97 16.78 -18.57
CA GLN A 20 9.97 15.97 -19.25
C GLN A 20 9.69 14.68 -18.44
N PRO A 21 8.46 14.40 -18.03
CA PRO A 21 8.08 13.04 -17.68
C PRO A 21 8.06 12.22 -18.98
N THR A 22 9.05 11.36 -19.17
CA THR A 22 9.03 10.34 -20.22
C THR A 22 7.84 9.39 -19.98
N PRO A 23 7.09 8.98 -21.02
CA PRO A 23 5.96 8.05 -20.87
C PRO A 23 6.31 6.64 -20.36
N ALA A 24 7.59 6.34 -20.11
CA ALA A 24 8.11 5.00 -19.89
C ALA A 24 8.14 4.53 -18.43
N ASP A 25 7.95 5.42 -17.45
CA ASP A 25 8.15 5.08 -16.02
C ASP A 25 6.90 5.22 -15.15
N ILE A 26 5.71 5.41 -15.75
CA ILE A 26 4.49 5.00 -15.06
C ILE A 26 4.36 3.49 -15.26
N LYS A 27 5.29 2.72 -14.68
CA LYS A 27 4.96 1.39 -14.19
C LYS A 27 3.99 1.63 -13.04
N ALA A 28 2.74 1.96 -13.39
CA ALA A 28 1.62 1.80 -12.51
C ALA A 28 1.70 0.35 -12.08
N SER A 29 2.24 0.12 -10.88
CA SER A 29 2.18 -1.17 -10.24
C SER A 29 0.71 -1.37 -9.95
N ILE A 30 -0.02 -1.84 -10.97
CA ILE A 30 -1.37 -2.37 -10.81
C ILE A 30 -1.22 -3.34 -9.65
N PRO A 31 -1.84 -3.09 -8.48
CA PRO A 31 -1.76 -4.02 -7.39
C PRO A 31 -2.19 -5.37 -7.97
N PRO A 32 -1.39 -6.42 -7.81
CA PRO A 32 -1.72 -7.71 -8.40
C PRO A 32 -3.18 -8.03 -8.01
N PRO A 33 -4.00 -8.52 -8.96
CA PRO A 33 -5.39 -8.86 -8.66
C PRO A 33 -5.39 -9.72 -7.40
N ALA A 34 -6.16 -9.28 -6.40
CA ALA A 34 -6.11 -9.85 -5.05
C ALA A 34 -6.19 -11.37 -5.14
N ASN A 35 -5.04 -12.03 -4.95
CA ASN A 35 -4.90 -13.45 -5.19
C ASN A 35 -5.90 -14.17 -4.26
N PRO A 36 -6.83 -14.98 -4.78
CA PRO A 36 -7.81 -15.67 -3.94
C PRO A 36 -7.18 -16.48 -2.81
N ALA A 37 -5.97 -17.02 -3.04
CA ALA A 37 -5.20 -17.70 -1.99
C ALA A 37 -4.76 -16.72 -0.89
N MET A 38 -4.34 -15.51 -1.27
CA MET A 38 -3.92 -14.46 -0.34
C MET A 38 -5.11 -13.92 0.46
N GLN A 39 -6.30 -13.82 -0.15
CA GLN A 39 -7.54 -13.47 0.58
C GLN A 39 -7.89 -14.54 1.62
N ALA A 40 -7.76 -15.82 1.28
CA ALA A 40 -8.00 -16.92 2.21
C ALA A 40 -6.98 -16.93 3.37
N GLU A 41 -5.71 -16.63 3.10
CA GLU A 41 -4.67 -16.48 4.12
C GLU A 41 -4.95 -15.30 5.05
N VAL A 42 -5.41 -14.17 4.50
CA VAL A 42 -5.82 -12.99 5.28
C VAL A 42 -7.04 -13.29 6.13
N GLU A 43 -8.03 -14.01 5.61
CA GLU A 43 -9.21 -14.39 6.39
C GLU A 43 -8.85 -15.36 7.52
N LYS A 44 -7.96 -16.33 7.25
CA LYS A 44 -7.42 -17.25 8.28
C LYS A 44 -6.66 -16.48 9.36
N ALA A 45 -5.81 -15.54 8.95
CA ALA A 45 -5.07 -14.67 9.86
C ALA A 45 -6.01 -13.82 10.73
N ASN A 46 -7.06 -13.25 10.14
CA ASN A 46 -8.05 -12.49 10.90
C ASN A 46 -8.77 -13.35 11.94
N LYS A 47 -9.20 -14.55 11.59
CA LYS A 47 -9.83 -15.49 12.55
C LYS A 47 -8.88 -15.84 13.70
N PHE A 48 -7.59 -16.03 13.41
CA PHE A 48 -6.60 -16.29 14.44
C PHE A 48 -6.40 -15.08 15.37
N LEU A 49 -6.34 -13.87 14.81
CA LEU A 49 -6.26 -12.64 15.60
C LEU A 49 -7.52 -12.40 16.44
N ASP A 50 -8.71 -12.77 15.94
CA ASP A 50 -9.96 -12.73 16.72
C ASP A 50 -9.87 -13.61 17.96
N GLN A 51 -9.28 -14.81 17.84
CA GLN A 51 -9.06 -15.71 18.98
C GLN A 51 -8.13 -15.08 20.02
N ILE A 52 -7.07 -14.41 19.59
CA ILE A 52 -6.16 -13.69 20.48
C ILE A 52 -6.89 -12.52 21.17
N GLU A 53 -7.67 -11.74 20.42
CA GLU A 53 -8.42 -10.60 20.96
C GLU A 53 -9.47 -11.04 21.99
N ALA A 54 -10.10 -12.21 21.77
CA ALA A 54 -11.04 -12.83 22.69
C ALA A 54 -10.39 -13.33 24.00
N LEU A 55 -9.06 -13.55 24.00
CA LEU A 55 -8.35 -13.97 25.20
C LEU A 55 -8.04 -12.79 26.15
N PRO A 56 -8.03 -13.03 27.48
CA PRO A 56 -7.56 -12.07 28.47
C PRO A 56 -6.14 -11.59 28.14
N LYS A 57 -5.82 -10.30 28.35
CA LYS A 57 -4.50 -9.71 28.02
C LYS A 57 -3.34 -10.51 28.61
N GLU A 58 -3.51 -11.02 29.82
CA GLU A 58 -2.55 -11.87 30.55
C GLU A 58 -2.29 -13.24 29.89
N SER A 59 -3.25 -13.79 29.15
CA SER A 59 -3.14 -15.08 28.44
C SER A 59 -2.71 -14.93 26.99
N ARG A 60 -2.82 -13.74 26.39
CA ARG A 60 -2.46 -13.49 24.98
C ARG A 60 -1.01 -13.82 24.68
N GLY A 61 -0.07 -13.42 25.55
CA GLY A 61 1.35 -13.71 25.36
C GLY A 61 1.64 -15.21 25.35
N LYS A 62 1.01 -15.99 26.24
CA LYS A 62 1.12 -17.45 26.25
C LYS A 62 0.53 -18.07 25.00
N PHE A 63 -0.65 -17.62 24.58
CA PHE A 63 -1.30 -18.12 23.37
C PHE A 63 -0.48 -17.81 22.10
N MET A 64 0.06 -16.60 21.96
CA MET A 64 0.94 -16.25 20.83
C MET A 64 2.23 -17.09 20.83
N ALA A 65 2.77 -17.40 22.01
CA ALA A 65 3.95 -18.25 22.14
C ALA A 65 3.64 -19.72 21.80
N GLU A 66 2.50 -20.24 22.23
CA GLU A 66 2.03 -21.59 21.89
C GLU A 66 1.75 -21.72 20.38
N HIS A 67 1.17 -20.68 19.79
CA HIS A 67 0.85 -20.58 18.36
C HIS A 67 1.88 -19.77 17.56
N GLN A 68 3.16 -19.82 17.95
CA GLN A 68 4.21 -19.03 17.29
C GLN A 68 4.38 -19.39 15.80
N ALA A 69 4.11 -20.63 15.42
CA ALA A 69 4.11 -21.06 14.02
C ALA A 69 3.00 -20.38 13.20
N GLU A 70 1.81 -20.18 13.78
CA GLU A 70 0.73 -19.41 13.15
C GLU A 70 1.13 -17.93 13.03
N MET A 71 1.72 -17.35 14.09
CA MET A 71 2.21 -15.97 14.08
C MET A 71 3.24 -15.72 12.96
N ASN A 72 4.16 -16.65 12.76
CA ASN A 72 5.17 -16.57 11.69
C ASN A 72 4.58 -16.73 10.28
N ARG A 73 3.36 -17.27 10.17
CA ARG A 73 2.63 -17.47 8.91
C ARG A 73 1.61 -16.37 8.62
N LEU A 74 1.43 -15.41 9.54
CA LEU A 74 0.53 -14.30 9.28
C LEU A 74 1.05 -13.48 8.10
N PRO A 75 0.17 -13.07 7.15
CA PRO A 75 0.54 -12.19 6.06
C PRO A 75 0.75 -10.78 6.62
N VAL A 76 1.86 -10.55 7.34
CA VAL A 76 2.22 -9.26 7.93
C VAL A 76 2.50 -8.20 6.88
N SER A 77 2.55 -8.55 5.60
CA SER A 77 2.52 -7.57 4.51
C SER A 77 1.18 -6.83 4.41
N GLU A 78 0.11 -7.40 4.97
CA GLU A 78 -1.22 -6.82 4.94
C GLU A 78 -1.40 -5.78 6.04
N PRO A 79 -1.75 -4.52 5.70
CA PRO A 79 -1.83 -3.43 6.68
C PRO A 79 -2.92 -3.67 7.73
N SER A 80 -4.00 -4.37 7.38
CA SER A 80 -5.06 -4.76 8.31
C SER A 80 -4.56 -5.70 9.42
N ILE A 81 -3.76 -6.70 9.05
CA ILE A 81 -3.15 -7.66 9.98
C ILE A 81 -2.10 -6.95 10.86
N GLN A 82 -1.26 -6.08 10.27
CA GLN A 82 -0.29 -5.29 11.05
C GLN A 82 -0.97 -4.42 12.11
N ALA A 83 -2.03 -3.69 11.73
CA ALA A 83 -2.73 -2.80 12.65
C ALA A 83 -3.30 -3.55 13.86
N ARG A 84 -3.78 -4.78 13.65
CA ARG A 84 -4.31 -5.64 14.72
C ARG A 84 -3.20 -6.20 15.61
N LEU A 85 -2.09 -6.66 15.04
CA LEU A 85 -0.91 -7.08 15.81
C LEU A 85 -0.37 -5.95 16.69
N LEU A 86 -0.36 -4.71 16.18
CA LEU A 86 0.02 -3.52 16.94
C LEU A 86 -0.96 -3.22 18.10
N LYS A 87 -2.26 -3.43 17.90
CA LYS A 87 -3.24 -3.31 19.00
C LYS A 87 -3.07 -4.39 20.05
N LEU A 88 -2.69 -5.60 19.64
CA LEU A 88 -2.51 -6.74 20.54
C LEU A 88 -1.25 -6.61 21.42
N THR A 89 -0.25 -5.88 20.94
CA THR A 89 1.03 -5.64 21.63
C THR A 89 1.05 -4.36 22.48
N ARG A 90 -0.05 -3.58 22.51
CA ARG A 90 -0.25 -2.39 23.37
C ARG A 90 -1.17 -2.66 24.57
#